data_AF-A0A1H9KR94-F1
#
_entry.id   AF-A0A1H9KR94-F1
#
_cell.length_a   1.000
_cell.length_b   1.000
_cell.length_c   1.000
_cell.angle_alpha   90.00
_cell.angle_beta   90.00
_cell.angle_gamma   90.00
#
_symmetry.space_group_name_H-M   'P 1'
#
loop_
_entity.id
_entity.type
_entity.pdbx_description
1 polymer ?
#
loop_
_entity_poly.entity_id
_entity_poly.type
_entity_poly.pdbx_seq_one_letter_code
_entity_poly.pdbx_strand_id
1 'polypeptide(L)'
;MLIRLVPPVVIALALTACSSTTPAQQAGAPAVTAEEIGCLKTGQSAAPVAPTTTTQAFRAAPRVRQDDEEKGADAVSAEIRRQLDTYQKSDYQHTTTVNRSAGTYIVDCSGWGNVLLRAADCPAYADLVRITNETRGTGFLAGCDLGVGAIEHGPYAADWAAMLTQIEPGTTNGHWTRVRTVPALTPGDIVTYALGPGATDTGHVMFVAAKPTPTKDPTRWVVPIADSTAFQHGPTDSRKNNPRNVDGKGIGTAEITLITDAAGVPTNQFLWYPTAPNVDTVPNPVLLGHLN
;
A
#
# COMPACT_ATOMS: atom_id res chain seq x y z
N MET A 1 44.84 54.85 18.14
CA MET A 1 44.55 53.54 17.51
C MET A 1 43.37 53.76 16.56
N LEU A 2 43.66 54.02 15.28
CA LEU A 2 42.63 54.41 14.29
C LEU A 2 41.90 53.16 13.77
N ILE A 3 40.58 53.15 13.94
CA ILE A 3 39.65 52.16 13.39
C ILE A 3 39.17 52.69 12.02
N ARG A 4 39.44 51.96 10.94
CA ARG A 4 38.89 52.22 9.60
C ARG A 4 37.59 51.42 9.42
N LEU A 5 36.48 52.13 9.22
CA LEU A 5 35.19 51.58 8.79
C LEU A 5 35.18 51.43 7.26
N VAL A 6 34.70 50.29 6.78
CA VAL A 6 34.45 50.02 5.35
C VAL A 6 32.93 50.19 5.09
N PRO A 7 32.51 50.90 4.03
CA PRO A 7 31.09 51.05 3.69
C PRO A 7 30.55 49.84 2.88
N PRO A 8 29.23 49.58 2.93
CA PRO A 8 28.60 48.48 2.20
C PRO A 8 28.38 48.81 0.71
N VAL A 9 28.58 47.80 -0.14
CA VAL A 9 28.30 47.84 -1.58
C VAL A 9 26.83 47.48 -1.81
N VAL A 10 26.09 48.38 -2.45
CA VAL A 10 24.71 48.17 -2.94
C VAL A 10 24.78 47.77 -4.40
N ILE A 11 24.30 46.57 -4.75
CA ILE A 11 24.18 46.09 -6.12
C ILE A 11 22.74 46.34 -6.59
N ALA A 12 22.58 47.24 -7.57
CA ALA A 12 21.33 47.49 -8.27
C ALA A 12 21.17 46.50 -9.43
N LEU A 13 20.09 45.72 -9.44
CA LEU A 13 19.69 44.92 -10.61
C LEU A 13 18.84 45.79 -11.55
N ALA A 14 19.31 45.94 -12.79
CA ALA A 14 18.57 46.58 -13.87
C ALA A 14 17.58 45.59 -14.51
N LEU A 15 16.33 46.01 -14.66
CA LEU A 15 15.30 45.38 -15.47
C LEU A 15 15.48 45.81 -16.93
N THR A 16 15.68 44.84 -17.82
CA THR A 16 15.65 45.06 -19.28
C THR A 16 14.57 44.17 -19.88
N ALA A 17 13.54 44.82 -20.41
CA ALA A 17 12.50 44.20 -21.22
C ALA A 17 12.95 44.17 -22.70
N CYS A 18 12.71 43.06 -23.38
CA CYS A 18 12.68 42.99 -24.85
C CYS A 18 11.46 42.18 -25.29
N SER A 19 10.64 42.80 -26.14
CA SER A 19 9.63 42.14 -26.96
C SER A 19 10.17 41.96 -28.38
N SER A 20 9.88 40.84 -29.05
CA SER A 20 9.22 40.75 -30.37
C SER A 20 9.50 39.45 -31.16
N THR A 21 8.43 38.98 -31.81
CA THR A 21 8.31 38.31 -33.13
C THR A 21 8.69 36.83 -33.38
N THR A 22 7.65 36.10 -33.84
CA THR A 22 7.49 34.84 -34.59
C THR A 22 8.24 34.82 -35.95
N PRO A 23 8.22 33.75 -36.82
CA PRO A 23 7.82 32.32 -36.70
C PRO A 23 8.81 31.29 -37.35
N ALA A 24 8.52 29.98 -37.22
CA ALA A 24 8.65 28.91 -38.27
C ALA A 24 9.10 27.52 -37.73
N GLN A 25 8.17 26.55 -37.85
CA GLN A 25 8.32 25.22 -38.49
C GLN A 25 9.68 24.49 -38.44
N GLN A 26 9.72 23.34 -37.75
CA GLN A 26 10.32 22.10 -38.29
C GLN A 26 9.99 20.84 -37.46
N ALA A 27 10.07 19.71 -38.15
CA ALA A 27 9.55 18.40 -37.81
C ALA A 27 10.50 17.54 -36.95
N GLY A 28 9.91 16.59 -36.22
CA GLY A 28 10.45 15.24 -36.01
C GLY A 28 11.46 15.03 -34.88
N ALA A 29 11.00 14.42 -33.79
CA ALA A 29 11.74 13.44 -32.98
C ALA A 29 10.76 12.66 -32.08
N PRO A 30 11.01 11.38 -31.77
CA PRO A 30 10.09 10.54 -31.03
C PRO A 30 10.15 10.90 -29.53
N ALA A 31 9.02 11.21 -28.93
CA ALA A 31 8.93 11.27 -27.48
C ALA A 31 8.77 9.84 -26.96
N VAL A 32 9.85 9.31 -26.42
CA VAL A 32 9.84 8.16 -25.51
C VAL A 32 8.98 8.58 -24.33
N THR A 33 7.82 7.95 -24.14
CA THR A 33 6.98 8.18 -22.97
C THR A 33 7.74 7.72 -21.75
N ALA A 34 8.06 8.65 -20.85
CA ALA A 34 8.51 8.29 -19.51
C ALA A 34 7.41 7.45 -18.87
N GLU A 35 7.70 6.17 -18.69
CA GLU A 35 6.83 5.22 -18.01
C GLU A 35 6.75 5.68 -16.54
N GLU A 36 5.65 6.34 -16.20
CA GLU A 36 5.30 6.77 -14.84
C GLU A 36 4.97 5.53 -14.01
N ILE A 37 6.02 4.83 -13.59
CA ILE A 37 5.97 3.64 -12.76
C ILE A 37 6.08 4.09 -11.29
N GLY A 38 5.08 3.74 -10.50
CA GLY A 38 5.03 4.01 -9.06
C GLY A 38 3.95 5.02 -8.69
N CYS A 39 3.19 4.74 -7.61
CA CYS A 39 2.09 5.55 -7.08
C CYS A 39 2.48 6.99 -6.65
N LEU A 40 3.69 7.45 -6.95
CA LEU A 40 4.22 8.75 -6.56
C LEU A 40 3.86 9.82 -7.61
N LYS A 41 2.56 10.08 -7.80
CA LYS A 41 2.11 11.34 -8.41
C LYS A 41 1.56 12.26 -7.34
N THR A 42 2.32 13.31 -7.00
CA THR A 42 1.78 14.44 -6.26
C THR A 42 0.85 15.25 -7.17
N GLY A 43 -0.47 15.08 -7.00
CA GLY A 43 -1.47 16.08 -7.42
C GLY A 43 -2.53 15.61 -8.42
N GLN A 44 -3.75 15.37 -7.93
CA GLN A 44 -4.96 16.17 -8.19
C GLN A 44 -6.11 15.57 -7.38
N SER A 45 -6.79 16.42 -6.60
CA SER A 45 -7.84 16.04 -5.66
C SER A 45 -9.16 15.76 -6.38
N ALA A 46 -9.78 14.61 -6.14
CA ALA A 46 -11.16 14.33 -6.53
C ALA A 46 -12.12 14.70 -5.39
N ALA A 47 -13.25 15.33 -5.73
CA ALA A 47 -14.27 15.74 -4.78
C ALA A 47 -15.05 14.53 -4.20
N PRO A 48 -15.50 14.60 -2.94
CA PRO A 48 -16.20 13.51 -2.28
C PRO A 48 -17.64 13.37 -2.81
N VAL A 49 -18.05 12.14 -3.12
CA VAL A 49 -19.44 11.76 -3.39
C VAL A 49 -20.03 11.12 -2.13
N ALA A 50 -21.18 11.62 -1.69
CA ALA A 50 -21.86 11.10 -0.51
C ALA A 50 -22.52 9.73 -0.79
N PRO A 51 -22.39 8.73 0.09
CA PRO A 51 -23.04 7.43 -0.08
C PRO A 51 -24.50 7.44 0.39
N THR A 52 -25.38 6.88 -0.43
CA THR A 52 -26.79 6.61 -0.08
C THR A 52 -26.89 5.24 0.58
N THR A 53 -27.29 5.18 1.85
CA THR A 53 -27.43 3.94 2.62
C THR A 53 -28.81 3.32 2.39
N THR A 54 -28.86 2.10 1.85
CA THR A 54 -30.06 1.25 1.89
C THR A 54 -29.78 0.06 2.79
N THR A 55 -30.51 -0.06 3.89
CA THR A 55 -30.36 -1.16 4.87
C THR A 55 -31.04 -2.41 4.34
N GLN A 56 -30.26 -3.45 4.04
CA GLN A 56 -30.77 -4.79 3.71
C GLN A 56 -30.29 -5.79 4.77
N ALA A 57 -31.21 -6.55 5.34
CA ALA A 57 -30.89 -7.58 6.33
C ALA A 57 -30.38 -8.85 5.64
N PHE A 58 -29.16 -9.27 5.97
CA PHE A 58 -28.53 -10.47 5.42
C PHE A 58 -28.69 -11.68 6.34
N ARG A 59 -29.05 -12.83 5.77
CA ARG A 59 -28.94 -14.14 6.43
C ARG A 59 -27.48 -14.58 6.38
N ALA A 60 -26.93 -14.96 7.53
CA ALA A 60 -25.58 -15.52 7.65
C ALA A 60 -25.47 -16.82 6.84
N ALA A 61 -24.43 -16.92 6.01
CA ALA A 61 -24.04 -18.16 5.35
C ALA A 61 -23.54 -19.19 6.40
N PRO A 62 -23.58 -20.50 6.09
CA PRO A 62 -23.16 -21.54 7.03
C PRO A 62 -21.66 -21.42 7.32
N ARG A 63 -21.29 -21.36 8.61
CA ARG A 63 -19.88 -21.46 9.03
C ARG A 63 -19.40 -22.90 8.81
N VAL A 64 -18.34 -23.07 8.04
CA VAL A 64 -17.60 -24.33 7.92
C VAL A 64 -16.87 -24.58 9.26
N ARG A 65 -16.76 -25.86 9.68
CA ARG A 65 -16.30 -26.30 11.01
C ARG A 65 -14.83 -25.91 11.29
N GLN A 66 -14.57 -25.39 12.49
CA GLN A 66 -13.32 -24.82 13.01
C GLN A 66 -12.62 -25.81 13.97
N ASP A 67 -12.13 -26.96 13.49
CA ASP A 67 -11.60 -27.97 14.43
C ASP A 67 -10.05 -28.02 14.48
N ASP A 68 -9.36 -27.24 13.64
CA ASP A 68 -7.93 -26.87 13.73
C ASP A 68 -7.75 -25.52 13.03
N GLU A 69 -8.39 -24.48 13.55
CA GLU A 69 -8.49 -23.20 12.85
C GLU A 69 -7.11 -22.55 12.71
N GLU A 70 -6.63 -22.41 11.46
CA GLU A 70 -5.50 -21.55 11.13
C GLU A 70 -5.72 -20.18 11.78
N LYS A 71 -4.67 -19.60 12.38
CA LYS A 71 -4.71 -18.28 13.06
C LYS A 71 -3.63 -17.38 12.51
N GLY A 72 -3.71 -16.09 12.84
CA GLY A 72 -2.67 -15.12 12.53
C GLY A 72 -2.31 -15.11 11.04
N ALA A 73 -1.01 -15.20 10.76
CA ALA A 73 -0.49 -15.14 9.39
C ALA A 73 -0.97 -16.30 8.52
N ASP A 74 -1.11 -17.50 9.08
CA ASP A 74 -1.58 -18.68 8.32
C ASP A 74 -3.04 -18.50 7.88
N ALA A 75 -3.91 -17.99 8.76
CA ALA A 75 -5.31 -17.69 8.44
C ALA A 75 -5.42 -16.64 7.33
N VAL A 76 -4.61 -15.58 7.42
CA VAL A 76 -4.58 -14.52 6.41
C VAL A 76 -4.06 -15.05 5.08
N SER A 77 -3.01 -15.87 5.10
CA SER A 77 -2.48 -16.53 3.90
C SER A 77 -3.53 -17.41 3.22
N ALA A 78 -4.29 -18.19 4.00
CA ALA A 78 -5.38 -19.00 3.48
C ALA A 78 -6.52 -18.18 2.89
N GLU A 79 -6.89 -17.08 3.54
CA GLU A 79 -7.91 -16.17 3.04
C GLU A 79 -7.46 -15.45 1.75
N ILE A 80 -6.19 -15.03 1.66
CA ILE A 80 -5.61 -14.48 0.44
C ILE A 80 -5.77 -15.48 -0.72
N ARG A 81 -5.33 -16.73 -0.52
CA ARG A 81 -5.45 -17.80 -1.53
C ARG A 81 -6.91 -18.01 -1.93
N ARG A 82 -7.79 -18.15 -0.94
CA ARG A 82 -9.23 -18.34 -1.18
C ARG A 82 -9.81 -17.20 -2.02
N GLN A 83 -9.50 -15.94 -1.71
CA GLN A 83 -10.02 -14.80 -2.47
C GLN A 83 -9.46 -14.75 -3.88
N LEU A 84 -8.16 -14.96 -4.08
CA LEU A 84 -7.51 -14.98 -5.39
C LEU A 84 -8.00 -16.11 -6.29
N ASP A 85 -8.30 -17.28 -5.71
CA ASP A 85 -8.84 -18.43 -6.44
C ASP A 85 -10.30 -18.21 -6.85
N THR A 86 -11.08 -17.48 -6.04
CA THR A 86 -12.55 -17.43 -6.19
C THR A 86 -13.11 -16.13 -6.73
N TYR A 87 -12.35 -15.03 -6.74
CA TYR A 87 -12.88 -13.77 -7.26
C TYR A 87 -13.26 -13.88 -8.74
N GLN A 88 -14.32 -13.17 -9.10
CA GLN A 88 -14.87 -13.05 -10.44
C GLN A 88 -14.66 -11.66 -11.02
N LYS A 89 -14.61 -10.64 -10.15
CA LYS A 89 -14.36 -9.26 -10.54
C LYS A 89 -13.54 -8.54 -9.47
N SER A 90 -12.52 -7.81 -9.89
CA SER A 90 -11.82 -6.86 -9.04
C SER A 90 -11.49 -5.56 -9.76
N ASP A 91 -11.47 -4.48 -8.99
CA ASP A 91 -11.12 -3.14 -9.44
C ASP A 91 -10.47 -2.38 -8.27
N TYR A 92 -9.63 -1.40 -8.58
CA TYR A 92 -9.03 -0.52 -7.58
C TYR A 92 -9.84 0.77 -7.45
N GLN A 93 -10.38 1.02 -6.25
CA GLN A 93 -11.14 2.22 -5.93
C GLN A 93 -10.92 2.60 -4.46
N HIS A 94 -10.95 3.89 -4.14
CA HIS A 94 -10.86 4.41 -2.77
C HIS A 94 -12.13 4.22 -1.92
N THR A 95 -13.06 3.38 -2.41
CA THR A 95 -14.24 2.95 -1.67
C THR A 95 -14.24 1.44 -1.63
N THR A 96 -14.51 0.87 -0.45
CA THR A 96 -14.51 -0.58 -0.25
C THR A 96 -15.90 -1.13 -0.51
N THR A 97 -16.05 -1.86 -1.61
CA THR A 97 -17.29 -2.58 -1.96
C THR A 97 -16.96 -4.06 -2.17
N VAL A 98 -17.61 -4.92 -1.39
CA VAL A 98 -17.37 -6.37 -1.41
C VAL A 98 -18.65 -7.17 -1.60
N ASN A 99 -18.58 -8.22 -2.40
CA ASN A 99 -19.56 -9.28 -2.43
C ASN A 99 -18.81 -10.61 -2.49
N ARG A 100 -18.49 -11.16 -1.32
CA ARG A 100 -17.64 -12.37 -1.19
C ARG A 100 -18.27 -13.58 -1.87
N SER A 101 -19.60 -13.73 -1.79
CA SER A 101 -20.32 -14.81 -2.46
C SER A 101 -20.30 -14.71 -3.99
N ALA A 102 -20.29 -13.50 -4.54
CA ALA A 102 -20.17 -13.27 -5.98
C ALA A 102 -18.71 -13.10 -6.44
N GLY A 103 -17.74 -13.20 -5.52
CA GLY A 103 -16.33 -12.95 -5.82
C GLY A 103 -16.04 -11.54 -6.34
N THR A 104 -16.77 -10.52 -5.89
CA THR A 104 -16.52 -9.12 -6.31
C THR A 104 -15.77 -8.36 -5.23
N TYR A 105 -14.62 -7.77 -5.59
CA TYR A 105 -13.77 -6.99 -4.70
C TYR A 105 -13.35 -5.68 -5.36
N ILE A 106 -14.04 -4.59 -5.03
CA ILE A 106 -13.73 -3.23 -5.46
C ILE A 106 -13.11 -2.54 -4.25
N VAL A 107 -11.78 -2.45 -4.22
CA VAL A 107 -11.02 -2.16 -2.99
C VAL A 107 -9.70 -1.48 -3.35
N ASP A 108 -9.22 -0.58 -2.52
CA ASP A 108 -7.82 -0.18 -2.53
C ASP A 108 -6.96 -1.13 -1.67
N CYS A 109 -5.67 -0.81 -1.51
CA CYS A 109 -4.74 -1.67 -0.77
C CYS A 109 -5.17 -1.89 0.68
N SER A 110 -5.46 -0.81 1.41
CA SER A 110 -5.89 -0.87 2.81
C SER A 110 -7.29 -1.44 2.97
N GLY A 111 -8.22 -1.09 2.09
CA GLY A 111 -9.56 -1.64 2.09
C GLY A 111 -9.56 -3.16 1.90
N TRP A 112 -8.69 -3.68 1.02
CA TRP A 112 -8.52 -5.13 0.89
C TRP A 112 -7.87 -5.75 2.12
N GLY A 113 -6.83 -5.13 2.67
CA GLY A 113 -6.20 -5.60 3.91
C GLY A 113 -7.18 -5.66 5.09
N ASN A 114 -8.06 -4.67 5.22
CA ASN A 114 -9.11 -4.64 6.22
C ASN A 114 -10.13 -5.77 6.01
N VAL A 115 -10.49 -6.07 4.75
CA VAL A 115 -11.35 -7.22 4.42
C VAL A 115 -10.69 -8.54 4.80
N LEU A 116 -9.40 -8.70 4.53
CA LEU A 116 -8.64 -9.90 4.89
C LEU A 116 -8.63 -10.12 6.40
N LEU A 117 -8.25 -9.11 7.19
CA LEU A 117 -8.21 -9.25 8.66
C LEU A 117 -9.59 -9.52 9.24
N ARG A 118 -10.64 -8.82 8.80
CA ARG A 118 -12.01 -9.07 9.30
C ARG A 118 -12.48 -10.50 9.01
N ALA A 119 -12.04 -11.08 7.90
CA ALA A 119 -12.40 -12.44 7.50
C ALA A 119 -11.56 -13.51 8.20
N ALA A 120 -10.27 -13.27 8.43
CA ALA A 120 -9.31 -14.28 8.86
C ALA A 120 -8.86 -14.13 10.32
N ASP A 121 -8.69 -12.89 10.81
CA ASP A 121 -8.20 -12.59 12.16
C ASP A 121 -8.82 -11.29 12.69
N CYS A 122 -10.07 -11.41 13.12
CA CYS A 122 -10.82 -10.26 13.62
C CYS A 122 -10.23 -9.64 14.90
N PRO A 123 -9.69 -10.42 15.87
CA PRO A 123 -8.94 -9.84 16.99
C PRO A 123 -7.78 -8.93 16.54
N ALA A 124 -6.99 -9.34 15.55
CA ALA A 124 -5.92 -8.49 15.01
C ALA A 124 -6.46 -7.23 14.32
N TYR A 125 -7.58 -7.33 13.59
CA TYR A 125 -8.27 -6.16 13.04
C TYR A 125 -8.72 -5.18 14.13
N ALA A 126 -9.27 -5.70 15.23
CA ALA A 126 -9.73 -4.88 16.34
C ALA A 126 -8.59 -4.11 17.01
N ASP A 127 -7.40 -4.71 17.15
CA ASP A 127 -6.21 -4.03 17.63
C ASP A 127 -5.81 -2.85 16.72
N LEU A 128 -5.77 -3.09 15.40
CA LEU A 128 -5.47 -2.04 14.41
C LEU A 128 -6.48 -0.89 14.47
N VAL A 129 -7.77 -1.20 14.52
CA VAL A 129 -8.85 -0.19 14.63
C VAL A 129 -8.73 0.60 15.93
N ARG A 130 -8.50 -0.08 17.06
CA ARG A 130 -8.36 0.57 18.37
C ARG A 130 -7.21 1.58 18.36
N ILE A 131 -6.02 1.15 17.94
CA ILE A 131 -4.82 2.01 17.88
C ILE A 131 -5.05 3.18 16.93
N THR A 132 -5.69 2.94 15.79
CA THR A 132 -6.02 3.99 14.80
C THR A 132 -6.97 5.02 15.39
N ASN A 133 -8.06 4.58 16.02
CA ASN A 133 -9.03 5.45 16.67
C ASN A 133 -8.41 6.28 17.79
N GLU A 134 -7.57 5.67 18.64
CA GLU A 134 -6.82 6.36 19.70
C GLU A 134 -5.87 7.43 19.13
N THR A 135 -5.19 7.13 18.02
CA THR A 135 -4.19 8.03 17.43
C THR A 135 -4.82 9.17 16.64
N ARG A 136 -5.93 8.92 15.95
CA ARG A 136 -6.51 9.86 14.97
C ARG A 136 -7.85 10.48 15.40
N GLY A 137 -8.46 9.99 16.48
CA GLY A 137 -9.81 10.39 16.86
C GLY A 137 -10.86 9.96 15.84
N THR A 138 -10.62 8.88 15.10
CA THR A 138 -11.60 8.29 14.18
C THR A 138 -12.63 7.46 14.93
N GLY A 139 -13.72 7.11 14.25
CA GLY A 139 -14.80 6.26 14.77
C GLY A 139 -14.92 4.93 14.04
N PHE A 140 -13.79 4.35 13.62
CA PHE A 140 -13.83 3.11 12.83
C PHE A 140 -14.41 1.95 13.64
N LEU A 141 -15.20 1.09 13.01
CA LEU A 141 -15.83 -0.05 13.65
C LEU A 141 -14.89 -1.27 13.64
N ALA A 142 -14.67 -1.88 14.81
CA ALA A 142 -13.87 -3.10 14.96
C ALA A 142 -14.63 -4.40 14.63
N GLY A 143 -15.80 -4.31 13.98
CA GLY A 143 -16.68 -5.46 13.75
C GLY A 143 -16.19 -6.36 12.61
N CYS A 144 -16.26 -7.68 12.79
CA CYS A 144 -15.86 -8.66 11.78
C CYS A 144 -16.88 -8.84 10.63
N ASP A 145 -18.09 -8.27 10.76
CA ASP A 145 -19.19 -8.54 9.83
C ASP A 145 -18.97 -7.88 8.47
N LEU A 146 -18.57 -8.68 7.49
CA LEU A 146 -18.41 -8.27 6.10
C LEU A 146 -19.75 -8.41 5.37
N GLY A 147 -20.59 -7.37 5.48
CA GLY A 147 -21.81 -7.26 4.69
C GLY A 147 -21.56 -7.27 3.17
N VAL A 148 -22.64 -7.33 2.39
CA VAL A 148 -22.57 -7.21 0.92
C VAL A 148 -22.78 -5.76 0.51
N GLY A 149 -21.97 -5.29 -0.44
CA GLY A 149 -22.03 -3.94 -0.98
C GLY A 149 -20.94 -3.04 -0.41
N ALA A 150 -21.25 -1.74 -0.32
CA ALA A 150 -20.35 -0.78 0.29
C ALA A 150 -20.22 -1.09 1.78
N ILE A 151 -18.98 -1.25 2.22
CA ILE A 151 -18.64 -1.44 3.64
C ILE A 151 -17.76 -0.28 4.10
N GLU A 152 -17.73 -0.06 5.40
CA GLU A 152 -16.79 0.89 5.99
C GLU A 152 -15.35 0.54 5.58
N HIS A 153 -14.61 1.54 5.12
CA HIS A 153 -13.24 1.36 4.63
C HIS A 153 -12.29 0.87 5.74
N GLY A 154 -12.39 1.45 6.94
CA GLY A 154 -11.49 1.18 8.07
C GLY A 154 -10.13 1.92 7.96
N PRO A 155 -9.12 1.48 8.74
CA PRO A 155 -7.77 2.06 8.77
C PRO A 155 -7.07 2.13 7.40
N TYR A 156 -6.37 3.22 7.11
CA TYR A 156 -5.61 3.45 5.87
C TYR A 156 -4.19 2.88 5.96
N ALA A 157 -3.48 2.73 4.83
CA ALA A 157 -2.10 2.19 4.83
C ALA A 157 -1.15 2.91 5.81
N ALA A 158 -1.26 4.24 5.94
CA ALA A 158 -0.49 4.99 6.94
C ALA A 158 -0.75 4.55 8.38
N ASP A 159 -1.95 4.08 8.70
CA ASP A 159 -2.34 3.64 10.03
C ASP A 159 -1.73 2.27 10.37
N TRP A 160 -1.59 1.38 9.38
CA TRP A 160 -0.85 0.12 9.52
C TRP A 160 0.62 0.38 9.83
N ALA A 161 1.25 1.29 9.08
CA ALA A 161 2.62 1.70 9.32
C ALA A 161 2.79 2.39 10.68
N ALA A 162 1.86 3.26 11.06
CA ALA A 162 1.88 3.95 12.35
C ALA A 162 1.78 2.95 13.52
N MET A 163 0.87 1.97 13.43
CA MET A 163 0.73 0.91 14.43
C MET A 163 2.03 0.10 14.57
N LEU A 164 2.60 -0.39 13.46
CA LEU A 164 3.84 -1.17 13.53
C LEU A 164 5.03 -0.37 14.07
N THR A 165 5.05 0.95 13.89
CA THR A 165 6.08 1.81 14.47
C THR A 165 6.05 1.82 16.01
N GLN A 166 4.89 1.57 16.62
CA GLN A 166 4.72 1.50 18.08
C GLN A 166 5.19 0.17 18.69
N ILE A 167 5.56 -0.80 17.85
CA ILE A 167 6.04 -2.11 18.28
C ILE A 167 7.56 -2.16 18.07
N GLU A 168 8.31 -2.60 19.07
CA GLU A 168 9.76 -2.75 18.94
C GLU A 168 10.11 -3.91 17.99
N PRO A 169 11.11 -3.78 17.09
CA PRO A 169 11.46 -4.84 16.14
C PRO A 169 11.81 -6.18 16.82
N GLY A 170 11.06 -7.23 16.48
CA GLY A 170 11.16 -8.57 17.06
C GLY A 170 10.32 -8.77 18.32
N THR A 171 9.44 -7.82 18.67
CA THR A 171 8.53 -7.92 19.83
C THR A 171 7.08 -7.98 19.39
N THR A 172 6.22 -8.41 20.31
CA THR A 172 4.78 -8.60 20.11
C THR A 172 3.99 -7.60 20.97
N ASN A 173 2.90 -7.06 20.41
CA ASN A 173 1.89 -6.28 21.11
C ASN A 173 0.51 -6.71 20.62
N GLY A 174 -0.30 -7.29 21.51
CA GLY A 174 -1.57 -7.91 21.12
C GLY A 174 -1.34 -9.05 20.12
N HIS A 175 -2.06 -9.02 19.01
CA HIS A 175 -1.96 -10.02 17.94
C HIS A 175 -0.84 -9.72 16.92
N TRP A 176 -0.07 -8.66 17.14
CA TRP A 176 0.88 -8.13 16.17
C TRP A 176 2.32 -8.28 16.63
N THR A 177 3.18 -8.78 15.76
CA THR A 177 4.64 -8.80 15.95
C THR A 177 5.31 -7.94 14.88
N ARG A 178 6.22 -7.05 15.26
CA ARG A 178 7.02 -6.31 14.26
C ARG A 178 8.16 -7.19 13.78
N VAL A 179 8.10 -7.66 12.54
CA VAL A 179 9.17 -8.46 11.96
C VAL A 179 10.39 -7.57 11.72
N ARG A 180 11.57 -8.05 12.14
CA ARG A 180 12.79 -7.25 12.09
C ARG A 180 13.43 -7.24 10.70
N THR A 181 13.44 -8.38 10.01
CA THR A 181 14.25 -8.58 8.80
C THR A 181 13.44 -9.23 7.70
N VAL A 182 13.74 -8.90 6.44
CA VAL A 182 13.06 -9.48 5.27
C VAL A 182 13.13 -11.01 5.22
N PRO A 183 14.25 -11.68 5.55
CA PRO A 183 14.34 -13.15 5.50
C PRO A 183 13.44 -13.87 6.50
N ALA A 184 12.97 -13.15 7.54
CA ALA A 184 12.08 -13.69 8.56
C ALA A 184 10.59 -13.65 8.14
N LEU A 185 10.26 -13.02 7.01
CA LEU A 185 8.90 -12.97 6.51
C LEU A 185 8.41 -14.37 6.08
N THR A 186 7.14 -14.60 6.35
CA THR A 186 6.37 -15.80 6.04
C THR A 186 5.08 -15.44 5.30
N PRO A 187 4.44 -16.38 4.57
CA PRO A 187 3.16 -16.09 3.91
C PRO A 187 2.12 -15.57 4.89
N GLY A 188 1.39 -14.50 4.51
CA GLY A 188 0.42 -13.83 5.37
C GLY A 188 0.99 -12.65 6.16
N ASP A 189 2.32 -12.53 6.26
CA ASP A 189 2.96 -11.33 6.82
C ASP A 189 2.67 -10.09 5.99
N ILE A 190 2.94 -8.93 6.56
CA ILE A 190 2.58 -7.63 5.99
C ILE A 190 3.84 -6.84 5.67
N VAL A 191 3.81 -6.18 4.52
CA VAL A 191 4.77 -5.16 4.09
C VAL A 191 4.01 -3.86 3.91
N THR A 192 4.39 -2.81 4.62
CA THR A 192 3.70 -1.52 4.53
C THR A 192 4.64 -0.33 4.66
N TYR A 193 4.26 0.79 4.07
CA TYR A 193 4.93 2.07 4.22
C TYR A 193 3.92 3.21 4.17
N ALA A 194 4.31 4.37 4.73
CA ALA A 194 3.54 5.61 4.67
C ALA A 194 4.27 6.66 3.84
N LEU A 195 3.53 7.48 3.09
CA LEU A 195 4.09 8.59 2.29
C LEU A 195 4.25 9.90 3.07
N GLY A 196 3.77 9.95 4.32
CA GLY A 196 3.93 11.09 5.21
C GLY A 196 3.00 12.29 4.90
N PRO A 197 3.14 13.39 5.65
CA PRO A 197 2.28 14.56 5.51
C PRO A 197 2.40 15.22 4.13
N GLY A 198 1.27 15.68 3.57
CA GLY A 198 1.21 16.40 2.30
C GLY A 198 1.16 15.52 1.05
N ALA A 199 1.34 14.20 1.18
CA ALA A 199 1.07 13.25 0.11
C ALA A 199 -0.43 13.13 -0.16
N THR A 200 -0.79 12.94 -1.44
CA THR A 200 -2.19 12.69 -1.86
C THR A 200 -2.66 11.27 -1.56
N ASP A 201 -1.72 10.35 -1.35
CA ASP A 201 -1.94 8.97 -0.94
C ASP A 201 -1.33 8.76 0.46
N THR A 202 -1.90 7.84 1.23
CA THR A 202 -1.47 7.52 2.59
C THR A 202 -0.26 6.59 2.62
N GLY A 203 -0.05 5.76 1.61
CA GLY A 203 0.95 4.69 1.67
C GLY A 203 0.55 3.48 0.84
N HIS A 204 1.12 2.33 1.16
CA HIS A 204 0.69 1.06 0.59
C HIS A 204 0.76 -0.05 1.63
N VAL A 205 -0.13 -1.04 1.50
CA VAL A 205 -0.09 -2.27 2.30
C VAL A 205 -0.18 -3.46 1.37
N MET A 206 0.73 -4.40 1.57
CA MET A 206 0.86 -5.64 0.79
C MET A 206 1.01 -6.79 1.78
N PHE A 207 0.59 -7.97 1.35
CA PHE A 207 0.74 -9.20 2.11
C PHE A 207 1.78 -10.10 1.43
N VAL A 208 2.62 -10.76 2.20
CA VAL A 208 3.61 -11.71 1.71
C VAL A 208 2.88 -12.95 1.20
N ALA A 209 3.02 -13.25 -0.10
CA ALA A 209 2.36 -14.39 -0.72
C ALA A 209 3.20 -15.68 -0.62
N ALA A 210 4.52 -15.53 -0.54
CA ALA A 210 5.47 -16.63 -0.40
C ALA A 210 6.77 -16.15 0.27
N LYS A 211 7.60 -17.09 0.72
CA LYS A 211 8.88 -16.78 1.39
C LYS A 211 9.79 -15.94 0.48
N PRO A 212 10.37 -14.82 0.98
CA PRO A 212 11.31 -14.01 0.20
C PRO A 212 12.56 -14.77 -0.23
N THR A 213 13.14 -14.35 -1.34
CA THR A 213 14.39 -14.90 -1.87
C THR A 213 15.44 -13.80 -2.04
N PRO A 214 16.71 -14.07 -1.67
CA PRO A 214 17.78 -13.09 -1.89
C PRO A 214 18.11 -12.99 -3.39
N THR A 215 18.49 -11.79 -3.84
CA THR A 215 19.08 -11.62 -5.18
C THR A 215 20.59 -11.89 -5.16
N LYS A 216 21.27 -11.65 -6.30
CA LYS A 216 22.74 -11.62 -6.34
C LYS A 216 23.34 -10.50 -5.48
N ASP A 217 22.61 -9.40 -5.31
CA ASP A 217 22.93 -8.34 -4.36
C ASP A 217 22.36 -8.74 -2.98
N PRO A 218 23.21 -8.94 -1.95
CA PRO A 218 22.76 -9.40 -0.63
C PRO A 218 21.90 -8.38 0.11
N THR A 219 21.87 -7.12 -0.35
CA THR A 219 21.01 -6.06 0.19
C THR A 219 19.63 -6.01 -0.47
N ARG A 220 19.34 -6.94 -1.39
CA ARG A 220 18.08 -6.96 -2.13
C ARG A 220 17.39 -8.31 -2.02
N TRP A 221 16.10 -8.25 -1.74
CA TRP A 221 15.24 -9.42 -1.55
C TRP A 221 14.02 -9.31 -2.45
N VAL A 222 13.78 -10.33 -3.27
CA VAL A 222 12.53 -10.48 -4.00
C VAL A 222 11.49 -10.99 -3.02
N VAL A 223 10.41 -10.23 -2.86
CA VAL A 223 9.30 -10.55 -1.97
C VAL A 223 8.06 -10.81 -2.83
N PRO A 224 7.60 -12.07 -2.92
CA PRO A 224 6.30 -12.37 -3.52
C PRO A 224 5.20 -11.76 -2.66
N ILE A 225 4.30 -11.00 -3.27
CA ILE A 225 3.24 -10.27 -2.59
C ILE A 225 1.86 -10.58 -3.17
N ALA A 226 0.83 -10.34 -2.37
CA ALA A 226 -0.54 -10.14 -2.78
C ALA A 226 -1.03 -8.80 -2.24
N ASP A 227 -1.73 -8.03 -3.06
CA ASP A 227 -2.23 -6.71 -2.69
C ASP A 227 -3.44 -6.29 -3.53
N SER A 228 -3.91 -5.05 -3.37
CA SER A 228 -4.79 -4.38 -4.33
C SER A 228 -4.13 -3.10 -4.81
N THR A 229 -4.00 -2.90 -6.12
CA THR A 229 -3.28 -1.74 -6.68
C THR A 229 -3.90 -1.22 -7.97
N ALA A 230 -3.73 0.07 -8.21
CA ALA A 230 -4.04 0.74 -9.48
C ALA A 230 -2.93 0.57 -10.54
N PHE A 231 -1.72 0.20 -10.11
CA PHE A 231 -0.54 0.10 -10.97
C PHE A 231 0.10 -1.28 -10.82
N GLN A 232 0.27 -1.97 -11.94
CA GLN A 232 0.83 -3.32 -11.95
C GLN A 232 2.30 -3.34 -11.53
N HIS A 233 2.69 -4.41 -10.85
CA HIS A 233 4.06 -4.71 -10.43
C HIS A 233 4.85 -5.40 -11.55
N GLY A 234 4.95 -4.73 -12.69
CA GLY A 234 5.76 -5.20 -13.80
C GLY A 234 5.19 -6.40 -14.57
N PRO A 235 6.04 -7.08 -15.37
CA PRO A 235 5.55 -8.02 -16.39
C PRO A 235 4.90 -9.31 -15.88
N THR A 236 5.19 -9.72 -14.65
CA THR A 236 4.73 -10.97 -14.03
C THR A 236 3.52 -10.78 -13.12
N ASP A 237 2.99 -9.55 -12.98
CA ASP A 237 1.80 -9.27 -12.18
C ASP A 237 0.59 -10.07 -12.69
N SER A 238 -0.10 -10.78 -11.79
CA SER A 238 -1.22 -11.66 -12.14
C SER A 238 -2.45 -10.92 -12.69
N ARG A 239 -2.50 -9.60 -12.53
CA ARG A 239 -3.58 -8.74 -13.05
C ARG A 239 -3.38 -8.47 -14.53
N LYS A 240 -2.16 -8.62 -15.04
CA LYS A 240 -1.84 -8.40 -16.45
C LYS A 240 -2.62 -9.39 -17.31
N ASN A 241 -3.42 -8.85 -18.24
CA ASN A 241 -4.28 -9.61 -19.15
C ASN A 241 -5.32 -10.50 -18.45
N ASN A 242 -5.61 -10.28 -17.16
CA ASN A 242 -6.62 -11.05 -16.45
C ASN A 242 -7.98 -10.36 -16.62
N PRO A 243 -8.95 -10.99 -17.30
CA PRO A 243 -10.25 -10.35 -17.58
C PRO A 243 -11.12 -10.14 -16.33
N ARG A 244 -10.74 -10.75 -15.19
CA ARG A 244 -11.40 -10.50 -13.90
C ARG A 244 -10.97 -9.18 -13.27
N ASN A 245 -9.88 -8.56 -13.73
CA ASN A 245 -9.37 -7.29 -13.24
C ASN A 245 -9.76 -6.16 -14.20
N VAL A 246 -10.52 -5.17 -13.72
CA VAL A 246 -10.90 -4.00 -14.53
C VAL A 246 -9.63 -3.19 -14.84
N ASP A 247 -9.33 -3.04 -16.13
CA ASP A 247 -8.12 -2.37 -16.65
C ASP A 247 -6.80 -2.87 -16.01
N GLY A 248 -6.77 -4.14 -15.58
CA GLY A 248 -5.61 -4.72 -14.91
C GLY A 248 -5.36 -4.20 -13.49
N LYS A 249 -6.39 -3.68 -12.81
CA LYS A 249 -6.37 -3.15 -11.44
C LYS A 249 -7.11 -4.05 -10.45
N GLY A 250 -6.96 -3.76 -9.15
CA GLY A 250 -7.63 -4.46 -8.07
C GLY A 250 -6.74 -5.52 -7.42
N ILE A 251 -7.31 -6.63 -6.93
CA ILE A 251 -6.56 -7.66 -6.21
C ILE A 251 -5.76 -8.57 -7.15
N GLY A 252 -4.62 -9.05 -6.67
CA GLY A 252 -3.72 -9.90 -7.44
C GLY A 252 -2.43 -10.22 -6.69
N THR A 253 -1.52 -10.94 -7.36
CA THR A 253 -0.20 -11.31 -6.86
C THR A 253 0.88 -10.78 -7.77
N ALA A 254 2.03 -10.45 -7.20
CA ALA A 254 3.21 -10.07 -7.94
C ALA A 254 4.48 -10.24 -7.10
N GLU A 255 5.56 -9.58 -7.51
CA GLU A 255 6.82 -9.53 -6.77
C GLU A 255 7.26 -8.07 -6.66
N ILE A 256 7.82 -7.70 -5.51
CA ILE A 256 8.56 -6.45 -5.31
C ILE A 256 10.00 -6.78 -4.92
N THR A 257 10.89 -5.78 -4.92
CA THR A 257 12.21 -5.94 -4.28
C THR A 257 12.36 -4.98 -3.13
N LEU A 258 12.55 -5.51 -1.92
CA LEU A 258 12.91 -4.71 -0.76
C LEU A 258 14.42 -4.52 -0.71
N ILE A 259 14.86 -3.28 -0.45
CA ILE A 259 16.26 -2.95 -0.22
C ILE A 259 16.50 -2.89 1.28
N THR A 260 17.48 -3.64 1.75
CA THR A 260 17.83 -3.79 3.17
C THR A 260 19.20 -3.23 3.46
N ASP A 261 19.48 -2.99 4.74
CA ASP A 261 20.86 -2.85 5.22
C ASP A 261 21.60 -4.21 5.24
N ALA A 262 22.84 -4.21 5.74
CA ALA A 262 23.65 -5.42 5.88
C ALA A 262 23.11 -6.44 6.90
N ALA A 263 22.19 -6.04 7.78
CA ALA A 263 21.53 -6.91 8.75
C ALA A 263 20.21 -7.48 8.21
N GLY A 264 19.81 -7.13 6.99
CA GLY A 264 18.54 -7.57 6.39
C GLY A 264 17.33 -6.77 6.86
N VAL A 265 17.54 -5.63 7.55
CA VAL A 265 16.47 -4.72 7.97
C VAL A 265 16.06 -3.86 6.77
N PRO A 266 14.76 -3.75 6.44
CA PRO A 266 14.32 -2.89 5.34
C PRO A 266 14.73 -1.44 5.56
N THR A 267 15.17 -0.82 4.47
CA THR A 267 15.42 0.62 4.39
C THR A 267 14.14 1.37 4.00
N ASN A 268 14.26 2.66 3.69
CA ASN A 268 13.20 3.46 3.09
C ASN A 268 13.18 3.38 1.54
N GLN A 269 13.86 2.38 0.97
CA GLN A 269 13.96 2.19 -0.48
C GLN A 269 13.46 0.80 -0.91
N PHE A 270 12.88 0.73 -2.10
CA PHE A 270 12.43 -0.52 -2.72
C PHE A 270 12.35 -0.36 -4.25
N LEU A 271 12.11 -1.46 -4.96
CA LEU A 271 11.70 -1.46 -6.36
C LEU A 271 10.26 -1.94 -6.46
N TRP A 272 9.40 -1.20 -7.15
CA TRP A 272 8.00 -1.58 -7.40
C TRP A 272 7.84 -2.97 -8.07
N TYR A 273 8.87 -3.44 -8.77
CA TYR A 273 9.03 -4.83 -9.22
C TYR A 273 10.52 -5.15 -9.44
N PRO A 274 10.95 -6.43 -9.50
CA PRO A 274 12.38 -6.78 -9.45
C PRO A 274 13.29 -6.13 -10.49
N THR A 275 12.74 -5.80 -11.66
CA THR A 275 13.46 -5.15 -12.77
C THR A 275 13.01 -3.71 -13.00
N ALA A 276 12.43 -3.05 -11.99
CA ALA A 276 12.02 -1.66 -12.13
C ALA A 276 13.24 -0.77 -12.41
N PRO A 277 13.11 0.20 -13.34
CA PRO A 277 14.23 1.07 -13.72
C PRO A 277 14.62 2.04 -12.60
N ASN A 278 13.68 2.35 -11.70
CA ASN A 278 13.85 3.34 -10.64
C ASN A 278 13.73 2.68 -9.27
N VAL A 279 14.52 3.18 -8.33
CA VAL A 279 14.38 2.88 -6.90
C VAL A 279 13.38 3.87 -6.31
N ASP A 280 12.27 3.35 -5.81
CA ASP A 280 11.30 4.11 -5.04
C ASP A 280 11.88 4.42 -3.66
N THR A 281 11.65 5.65 -3.18
CA THR A 281 12.08 6.10 -1.86
C THR A 281 10.91 6.72 -1.13
N VAL A 282 10.68 6.29 0.11
CA VAL A 282 9.63 6.80 1.00
C VAL A 282 10.24 7.54 2.19
N PRO A 283 9.48 8.37 2.93
CA PRO A 283 10.06 9.17 4.02
C PRO A 283 10.60 8.35 5.20
N ASN A 284 10.00 7.18 5.46
CA ASN A 284 10.36 6.30 6.58
C ASN A 284 10.67 4.89 6.06
N PRO A 285 11.43 4.07 6.81
CA PRO A 285 11.67 2.68 6.44
C PRO A 285 10.38 1.89 6.17
N VAL A 286 10.45 0.95 5.22
CA VAL A 286 9.39 -0.04 5.02
C VAL A 286 9.25 -0.88 6.28
N LEU A 287 8.01 -1.10 6.73
CA LEU A 287 7.70 -1.82 7.95
C LEU A 287 7.14 -3.20 7.64
N LEU A 288 7.51 -4.14 8.50
CA LEU A 288 7.14 -5.55 8.39
C LEU A 288 6.33 -5.98 9.61
N GLY A 289 5.21 -6.67 9.39
CA GLY A 289 4.33 -7.16 10.45
C GLY A 289 4.05 -8.66 10.31
N HIS A 290 3.88 -9.32 11.44
CA HIS A 290 3.43 -10.71 11.55
C HIS A 290 2.20 -10.76 12.47
N LEU A 291 1.26 -11.64 12.13
CA LEU A 291 0.04 -11.90 12.89
C LEU A 291 0.22 -13.23 13.64
N ASN A 292 0.07 -13.21 14.97
CA ASN A 292 0.36 -14.38 15.83
C ASN A 292 -0.85 -15.30 16.06
#